data_AF-A0A0M0I0S2-F1
#
_entry.id   AF-A0A0M0I0S2-F1
#
_cell.length_a   1.000
_cell.length_b   1.000
_cell.length_c   1.000
_cell.angle_alpha   90.00
_cell.angle_beta   90.00
_cell.angle_gamma   90.00
#
_symmetry.space_group_name_H-M   'P 1'
#
loop_
_entity.id
_entity.type
_entity.pdbx_description
1 polymer ?
#
loop_
_entity_poly.entity_id
_entity_poly.type
_entity_poly.pdbx_seq_one_letter_code
_entity_poly.pdbx_strand_id
1 'polypeptide(L)'
;MTSLSRLTLILTSLFSVSSLAATDTVTSQLGENPTREEVVIVYKSNPDIVLDILTILLRSDNVDPQVSIQSAFEIAPELAEQIAAIAREEGIADELITTAALLSGIDPTQFAQATAAGIASAAPGTPAIAPPTPPAVGANGGGNGVVSPN
;
A
#
# COMPACT_ATOMS: atom_id res chain seq x y z
N MET A 1 8.42 -25.32 -58.90
CA MET A 1 7.80 -23.99 -58.77
C MET A 1 7.42 -23.81 -57.31
N THR A 2 8.15 -22.93 -56.65
CA THR A 2 8.10 -22.56 -55.23
C THR A 2 7.07 -21.45 -55.02
N SER A 3 6.03 -21.71 -54.23
CA SER A 3 5.25 -20.72 -53.47
C SER A 3 4.13 -21.46 -52.70
N LEU A 4 3.63 -21.03 -51.55
CA LEU A 4 3.81 -19.78 -50.82
C LEU A 4 3.47 -20.05 -49.34
N SER A 5 4.17 -19.31 -48.47
CA SER A 5 3.58 -18.61 -47.33
C SER A 5 3.20 -19.37 -46.06
N ARG A 6 4.19 -19.45 -45.17
CA ARG A 6 4.14 -19.23 -43.72
C ARG A 6 2.78 -18.79 -43.15
N LEU A 7 2.14 -19.69 -42.41
CA LEU A 7 1.08 -19.35 -41.45
C LEU A 7 1.75 -18.81 -40.18
N THR A 8 2.01 -17.51 -40.15
CA THR A 8 2.39 -16.80 -38.92
C THR A 8 1.13 -16.69 -38.05
N LEU A 9 0.98 -17.60 -37.09
CA LEU A 9 0.01 -17.44 -36.02
C LEU A 9 0.53 -16.34 -35.10
N ILE A 10 -0.03 -15.14 -35.24
CA ILE A 10 0.26 -13.99 -34.38
C ILE A 10 -0.32 -14.30 -33.00
N LEU A 11 0.54 -14.77 -32.10
CA LEU A 11 0.28 -14.86 -30.67
C LEU A 11 0.59 -13.50 -30.05
N THR A 12 -0.34 -12.54 -30.13
CA THR A 12 -0.19 -11.28 -29.42
C THR A 12 -1.48 -10.87 -28.72
N SER A 13 -1.36 -10.66 -27.42
CA SER A 13 -2.22 -9.82 -26.58
C SER A 13 -3.61 -10.39 -26.21
N LEU A 14 -3.64 -11.13 -25.10
CA LEU A 14 -4.85 -11.52 -24.37
C LEU A 14 -4.92 -10.87 -22.98
N PHE A 15 -4.35 -9.67 -22.79
CA PHE A 15 -4.24 -9.04 -21.47
C PHE A 15 -5.13 -7.79 -21.27
N SER A 16 -6.32 -7.71 -21.88
CA SER A 16 -7.16 -6.50 -21.71
C SER A 16 -8.67 -6.73 -21.60
N VAL A 17 -9.14 -7.97 -21.42
CA VAL A 17 -10.59 -8.22 -21.38
C VAL A 17 -11.20 -8.05 -19.97
N SER A 18 -10.42 -8.30 -18.90
CA SER A 18 -10.94 -8.25 -17.53
C SER A 18 -11.35 -6.85 -17.06
N SER A 19 -10.57 -5.82 -17.44
CA SER A 19 -10.80 -4.43 -17.00
C SER A 19 -12.11 -3.83 -17.54
N LEU A 20 -12.54 -4.21 -18.74
CA LEU A 20 -13.75 -3.64 -19.34
C LEU A 20 -15.04 -4.16 -18.66
N ALA A 21 -15.07 -5.45 -18.30
CA ALA A 21 -16.17 -6.05 -17.56
C ALA A 21 -16.25 -5.52 -16.12
N ALA A 22 -15.09 -5.33 -15.47
CA ALA A 22 -15.03 -4.72 -14.14
C ALA A 22 -15.53 -3.26 -14.18
N THR A 23 -15.17 -2.48 -15.21
CA THR A 23 -15.63 -1.09 -15.36
C THR A 23 -17.15 -1.03 -15.50
N ASP A 24 -17.74 -1.83 -16.40
CA ASP A 24 -19.19 -1.84 -16.64
C ASP A 24 -19.98 -2.25 -15.38
N THR A 25 -19.46 -3.24 -14.65
CA THR A 25 -20.02 -3.69 -13.35
C THR A 25 -20.01 -2.56 -12.32
N VAL A 26 -18.89 -1.86 -12.18
CA VAL A 26 -18.70 -0.75 -11.22
C VAL A 26 -19.57 0.44 -11.59
N THR A 27 -19.62 0.83 -12.88
CA THR A 27 -20.43 1.96 -13.34
C THR A 27 -21.93 1.67 -13.32
N SER A 28 -22.35 0.41 -13.47
CA SER A 28 -23.76 0.04 -13.36
C SER A 28 -24.25 0.01 -11.92
N GLN A 29 -23.34 -0.12 -10.94
CA GLN A 29 -23.68 -0.26 -9.52
C GLN A 29 -23.43 1.01 -8.71
N LEU A 30 -22.59 1.94 -9.19
CA LEU A 30 -22.32 3.22 -8.56
C LEU A 30 -23.06 4.35 -9.28
N GLY A 31 -23.74 5.21 -8.51
CA GLY A 31 -24.32 6.45 -9.01
C GLY A 31 -23.28 7.55 -9.24
N GLU A 32 -23.74 8.76 -9.59
CA GLU A 32 -22.87 9.92 -9.82
C GLU A 32 -22.07 10.37 -8.59
N ASN A 33 -22.52 10.04 -7.38
CA ASN A 33 -21.83 10.34 -6.13
C ASN A 33 -22.05 9.19 -5.13
N PRO A 34 -21.32 8.07 -5.30
CA PRO A 34 -21.58 6.87 -4.53
C PRO A 34 -21.23 7.05 -3.06
N THR A 35 -22.13 6.60 -2.21
CA THR A 35 -21.93 6.51 -0.77
C THR A 35 -20.97 5.38 -0.41
N ARG A 36 -20.41 5.44 0.80
CA ARG A 36 -19.59 4.36 1.36
C ARG A 36 -20.29 3.00 1.30
N GLU A 37 -21.59 2.96 1.58
CA GLU A 37 -22.35 1.71 1.59
C GLU A 37 -22.43 1.09 0.20
N GLU A 38 -22.64 1.89 -0.84
CA GLU A 38 -22.64 1.43 -2.23
C GLU A 38 -21.27 0.90 -2.65
N VAL A 39 -20.18 1.59 -2.27
CA VAL A 39 -18.80 1.11 -2.53
C VAL A 39 -18.56 -0.26 -1.87
N VAL A 40 -18.99 -0.44 -0.62
CA VAL A 40 -18.89 -1.73 0.09
C VAL A 40 -19.72 -2.82 -0.59
N ILE A 41 -20.93 -2.49 -1.06
CA ILE A 41 -21.79 -3.43 -1.79
C ILE A 41 -21.10 -3.89 -3.07
N VAL A 42 -20.54 -2.98 -3.85
CA VAL A 42 -19.83 -3.31 -5.10
C VAL A 42 -18.71 -4.29 -4.85
N TYR A 43 -17.88 -4.07 -3.84
CA TYR A 43 -16.81 -5.01 -3.50
C TYR A 43 -17.34 -6.37 -3.01
N LYS A 44 -18.36 -6.38 -2.13
CA LYS A 44 -18.94 -7.64 -1.61
C LYS A 44 -19.64 -8.47 -2.69
N SER A 45 -20.26 -7.81 -3.66
CA SER A 45 -20.91 -8.46 -4.80
C SER A 45 -19.91 -9.02 -5.81
N ASN A 46 -18.65 -8.58 -5.76
CA ASN A 46 -17.63 -8.92 -6.74
C ASN A 46 -16.26 -9.23 -6.06
N PRO A 47 -16.19 -10.26 -5.19
CA PRO A 47 -14.98 -10.54 -4.42
C PRO A 47 -13.79 -11.00 -5.27
N ASP A 48 -14.04 -11.55 -6.45
CA ASP A 48 -12.99 -12.08 -7.34
C ASP A 48 -12.19 -10.97 -8.07
N ILE A 49 -12.72 -9.75 -8.11
CA ILE A 49 -12.16 -8.62 -8.89
C ILE A 49 -11.94 -7.36 -8.03
N VAL A 50 -11.72 -7.54 -6.72
CA VAL A 50 -11.52 -6.42 -5.76
C VAL A 50 -10.41 -5.46 -6.23
N LEU A 51 -9.30 -5.97 -6.76
CA LEU A 51 -8.18 -5.13 -7.21
C LEU A 51 -8.52 -4.30 -8.46
N ASP A 52 -9.29 -4.88 -9.39
CA ASP A 52 -9.76 -4.16 -10.58
C ASP A 52 -10.75 -3.07 -10.17
N ILE A 53 -11.69 -3.38 -9.26
CA ILE A 53 -12.66 -2.42 -8.71
C ILE A 53 -11.92 -1.28 -8.02
N LEU A 54 -10.93 -1.58 -7.16
CA LEU A 54 -10.15 -0.55 -6.49
C LEU A 54 -9.49 0.39 -7.49
N THR A 55 -8.86 -0.16 -8.52
CA THR A 55 -8.20 0.65 -9.58
C THR A 55 -9.20 1.58 -10.26
N ILE A 56 -10.40 1.09 -10.58
CA ILE A 56 -11.46 1.90 -11.20
C ILE A 56 -11.94 3.00 -10.25
N LEU A 57 -12.15 2.67 -8.97
CA LEU A 57 -12.62 3.61 -7.97
C LEU A 57 -11.60 4.72 -7.69
N LEU A 58 -10.32 4.38 -7.60
CA LEU A 58 -9.24 5.36 -7.36
C LEU A 58 -9.04 6.34 -8.51
N ARG A 59 -9.39 5.93 -9.74
CA ARG A 59 -9.38 6.81 -10.92
C ARG A 59 -10.66 7.61 -11.08
N SER A 60 -11.68 7.35 -10.27
CA SER A 60 -12.96 8.02 -10.33
C SER A 60 -12.94 9.25 -9.43
N ASP A 61 -13.08 10.44 -10.02
CA ASP A 61 -13.10 11.71 -9.29
C ASP A 61 -14.28 11.83 -8.30
N ASN A 62 -15.32 11.02 -8.49
CA ASN A 62 -16.56 11.07 -7.71
C ASN A 62 -16.50 10.17 -6.46
N VAL A 63 -15.40 9.45 -6.25
CA VAL A 63 -15.27 8.49 -5.15
C VAL A 63 -14.16 8.94 -4.23
N ASP A 64 -14.42 8.94 -2.92
CA ASP A 64 -13.38 9.22 -1.93
C ASP A 64 -12.36 8.06 -1.90
N PRO A 65 -11.09 8.30 -2.26
CA PRO A 65 -10.08 7.25 -2.32
C PRO A 65 -9.82 6.62 -0.94
N GLN A 66 -9.97 7.37 0.16
CA GLN A 66 -9.83 6.82 1.51
C GLN A 66 -10.91 5.77 1.77
N VAL A 67 -12.16 6.05 1.36
CA VAL A 67 -13.28 5.14 1.53
C VAL A 67 -13.11 3.89 0.67
N SER A 68 -12.64 4.05 -0.58
CA SER A 68 -12.38 2.92 -1.48
C SER A 68 -11.28 2.00 -0.96
N ILE A 69 -10.18 2.55 -0.47
CA ILE A 69 -9.05 1.78 0.07
C ILE A 69 -9.45 1.10 1.38
N GLN A 70 -10.12 1.82 2.29
CA GLN A 70 -10.58 1.25 3.55
C GLN A 70 -11.54 0.08 3.29
N SER A 71 -12.51 0.26 2.39
CA SER A 71 -13.48 -0.78 2.05
C SER A 71 -12.81 -2.00 1.42
N ALA A 72 -11.79 -1.80 0.58
CA ALA A 72 -11.00 -2.89 0.02
C ALA A 72 -10.26 -3.69 1.10
N PHE A 73 -9.63 -3.01 2.07
CA PHE A 73 -8.97 -3.68 3.20
C PHE A 73 -9.93 -4.46 4.10
N GLU A 74 -11.13 -3.92 4.36
CA GLU A 74 -12.15 -4.59 5.17
C GLU A 74 -12.68 -5.87 4.49
N ILE A 75 -12.67 -5.91 3.15
CA ILE A 75 -13.27 -7.01 2.38
C ILE A 75 -12.24 -8.06 1.97
N ALA A 76 -11.04 -7.64 1.58
CA ALA A 76 -9.95 -8.51 1.15
C ALA A 76 -8.66 -8.21 1.95
N PRO A 77 -8.66 -8.45 3.28
CA PRO A 77 -7.49 -8.22 4.13
C PRO A 77 -6.27 -9.03 3.69
N GLU A 78 -6.48 -10.20 3.07
CA GLU A 78 -5.42 -11.04 2.51
C GLU A 78 -4.71 -10.42 1.30
N LEU A 79 -5.34 -9.43 0.64
CA LEU A 79 -4.78 -8.70 -0.48
C LEU A 79 -4.19 -7.34 -0.06
N ALA A 80 -4.00 -7.09 1.24
CA ALA A 80 -3.59 -5.79 1.76
C ALA A 80 -2.32 -5.21 1.09
N GLU A 81 -1.32 -6.04 0.83
CA GLU A 81 -0.08 -5.62 0.14
C GLU A 81 -0.36 -5.13 -1.29
N GLN A 82 -1.22 -5.83 -2.03
CA GLN A 82 -1.60 -5.51 -3.41
C GLN A 82 -2.49 -4.26 -3.45
N ILE A 83 -3.43 -4.13 -2.51
CA ILE A 83 -4.29 -2.94 -2.34
C ILE A 83 -3.43 -1.70 -2.11
N ALA A 84 -2.46 -1.78 -1.20
CA ALA A 84 -1.56 -0.68 -0.91
C ALA A 84 -0.63 -0.35 -2.09
N ALA A 85 -0.16 -1.36 -2.84
CA ALA A 85 0.63 -1.14 -4.04
C ALA A 85 -0.15 -0.37 -5.12
N ILE A 86 -1.37 -0.82 -5.43
CA ILE A 86 -2.26 -0.17 -6.41
C ILE A 86 -2.54 1.28 -6.00
N ALA A 87 -2.86 1.52 -4.72
CA ALA A 87 -3.12 2.87 -4.24
C ALA A 87 -1.94 3.82 -4.45
N ARG A 88 -0.69 3.35 -4.24
CA ARG A 88 0.51 4.15 -4.53
C ARG A 88 0.73 4.36 -6.03
N GLU A 89 0.49 3.34 -6.83
CA GLU A 89 0.60 3.43 -8.30
C GLU A 89 -0.39 4.46 -8.87
N GLU A 90 -1.58 4.54 -8.29
CA GLU A 90 -2.59 5.57 -8.62
C GLU A 90 -2.29 6.94 -7.97
N GLY A 91 -1.13 7.09 -7.30
CA GLY A 91 -0.65 8.37 -6.77
C GLY A 91 -1.28 8.79 -5.44
N ILE A 92 -1.95 7.88 -4.72
CA ILE A 92 -2.50 8.16 -3.40
C ILE A 92 -1.36 8.28 -2.37
N ALA A 93 -1.45 9.28 -1.50
CA ALA A 93 -0.47 9.53 -0.44
C ALA A 93 -0.38 8.36 0.56
N ASP A 94 0.84 8.01 0.97
CA ASP A 94 1.10 6.91 1.91
C ASP A 94 0.40 7.12 3.26
N GLU A 95 0.22 8.37 3.70
CA GLU A 95 -0.50 8.72 4.92
C GLU A 95 -1.98 8.32 4.83
N LEU A 96 -2.60 8.50 3.66
CA LEU A 96 -3.99 8.11 3.40
C LEU A 96 -4.14 6.59 3.41
N ILE A 97 -3.21 5.88 2.77
CA ILE A 97 -3.19 4.41 2.72
C ILE A 97 -3.01 3.83 4.13
N THR A 98 -2.05 4.39 4.88
CA THR A 98 -1.77 4.01 6.28
C THR A 98 -2.98 4.26 7.17
N THR A 99 -3.64 5.42 7.01
CA THR A 99 -4.85 5.75 7.78
C THR A 99 -5.98 4.78 7.47
N ALA A 100 -6.24 4.50 6.19
CA ALA A 100 -7.25 3.55 5.76
C ALA A 100 -7.01 2.14 6.34
N ALA A 101 -5.75 1.68 6.31
CA ALA A 101 -5.36 0.39 6.89
C ALA A 101 -5.63 0.31 8.39
N LEU A 102 -5.20 1.32 9.16
CA LEU A 102 -5.44 1.38 10.60
C LEU A 102 -6.95 1.39 10.94
N LEU A 103 -7.75 2.12 10.16
CA LEU A 103 -9.21 2.15 10.32
C LEU A 103 -9.87 0.80 10.02
N SER A 104 -9.30 0.02 9.09
CA SER A 104 -9.74 -1.33 8.75
C SER A 104 -9.15 -2.43 9.65
N GLY A 105 -8.30 -2.08 10.63
CA GLY A 105 -7.64 -3.04 11.51
C GLY A 105 -6.46 -3.79 10.87
N ILE A 106 -6.00 -3.35 9.71
CA ILE A 106 -4.80 -3.87 9.06
C ILE A 106 -3.58 -3.14 9.61
N ASP A 107 -2.55 -3.90 9.99
CA ASP A 107 -1.27 -3.34 10.39
C ASP A 107 -0.51 -2.82 9.17
N PRO A 108 -0.30 -1.49 9.04
CA PRO A 108 0.38 -0.91 7.89
C PRO A 108 1.85 -1.32 7.78
N THR A 109 2.47 -1.83 8.85
CA THR A 109 3.85 -2.35 8.79
C THR A 109 3.99 -3.58 7.89
N GLN A 110 2.89 -4.27 7.58
CA GLN A 110 2.88 -5.45 6.71
C GLN A 110 3.19 -5.11 5.24
N PHE A 111 2.85 -3.89 4.80
CA PHE A 111 3.02 -3.45 3.41
C PHE A 111 3.67 -2.06 3.30
N ALA A 112 4.00 -1.45 4.42
CA ALA A 112 4.89 -0.30 4.44
C ALA A 112 6.20 -0.75 3.81
N GLN A 113 6.55 -0.13 2.69
CA GLN A 113 7.93 -0.12 2.23
C GLN A 113 8.77 0.28 3.45
N ALA A 114 9.87 -0.42 3.72
CA ALA A 114 10.84 0.01 4.71
C ALA A 114 11.44 1.35 4.22
N THR A 115 10.69 2.44 4.34
CA THR A 115 11.20 3.79 4.35
C THR A 115 11.95 3.88 5.65
N ALA A 116 13.18 3.37 5.58
CA ALA A 116 14.18 3.45 6.60
C ALA A 116 14.13 4.86 7.18
N ALA A 117 13.61 4.96 8.40
CA ALA A 117 13.79 6.13 9.22
C ALA A 117 15.31 6.39 9.30
N GLY A 118 15.83 7.24 8.40
CA GLY A 118 17.17 7.77 8.48
C GLY A 118 18.33 6.91 7.97
N ILE A 119 18.22 6.25 6.82
CA ILE A 119 19.35 6.32 5.88
C ILE A 119 18.89 6.98 4.60
N ALA A 120 19.00 8.31 4.58
CA ALA A 120 19.36 8.94 3.33
C ALA A 120 20.54 8.13 2.79
N SER A 121 20.35 7.49 1.64
CA SER A 121 21.47 7.09 0.80
C SER A 121 22.25 8.39 0.61
N ALA A 122 23.29 8.56 1.43
CA ALA A 122 24.12 9.74 1.37
C ALA A 122 24.64 9.75 -0.06
N ALA A 123 24.24 10.76 -0.83
CA ALA A 123 25.04 11.16 -1.97
C ALA A 123 26.48 11.23 -1.45
N PRO A 124 27.45 10.56 -2.10
CA PRO A 124 28.80 10.44 -1.57
C PRO A 124 29.38 11.85 -1.34
N GLY A 125 29.42 12.29 -0.09
CA GLY A 125 29.90 13.64 0.27
C GLY A 125 29.26 14.32 1.49
N THR A 126 28.08 13.89 2.00
CA THR A 126 27.49 14.55 3.18
C THR A 126 27.89 13.87 4.50
N PRO A 127 28.37 14.63 5.52
CA PRO A 127 28.73 14.06 6.82
C PRO A 127 27.53 13.40 7.50
N ALA A 128 27.69 12.14 7.91
CA ALA A 128 26.68 11.40 8.67
C ALA A 128 26.47 12.07 10.04
N ILE A 129 25.23 12.44 10.35
CA ILE A 129 24.85 12.89 11.70
C ILE A 129 24.74 11.65 12.57
N ALA A 130 25.61 11.54 13.57
CA ALA A 130 25.59 10.43 14.51
C ALA A 130 24.31 10.46 15.36
N PRO A 131 23.75 9.29 15.74
CA PRO A 131 22.58 9.23 16.61
C PRO A 131 22.86 9.86 17.99
N PRO A 132 21.84 10.42 18.66
CA PRO A 132 21.99 11.02 19.98
C PRO A 132 22.44 9.98 21.01
N THR A 133 23.41 10.35 21.82
CA THR A 133 24.00 9.48 22.85
C THR A 133 22.98 9.18 23.94
N PRO A 134 22.83 7.92 24.39
CA PRO A 134 21.98 7.61 25.54
C PRO A 134 22.40 8.40 26.79
N PRO A 135 21.46 8.81 27.66
CA PRO A 135 21.80 9.45 28.93
C PRO A 135 22.68 8.53 29.78
N ALA A 136 23.72 9.09 30.39
CA ALA A 136 24.55 8.36 31.34
C ALA A 136 23.71 7.97 32.57
N VAL A 137 23.29 6.71 32.66
CA VAL A 137 22.79 6.15 33.92
C VAL A 137 23.97 6.05 34.88
N GLY A 138 23.89 6.79 35.99
CA GLY A 138 24.97 6.91 36.97
C GLY A 138 25.42 5.54 37.49
N ALA A 139 26.71 5.26 37.32
CA ALA A 139 27.33 4.09 37.90
C ALA A 139 27.33 4.18 39.42
N ASN A 140 26.91 3.09 40.06
CA ASN A 140 27.06 2.73 41.47
C ASN A 140 28.11 3.56 42.24
N GLY A 141 27.64 4.47 43.11
CA GLY A 141 28.43 4.97 44.22
C GLY A 141 28.61 3.87 45.26
N GLY A 142 29.70 3.13 45.17
CA GLY A 142 30.11 2.12 46.16
C GLY A 142 30.35 2.76 47.53
N GLY A 143 29.55 2.34 48.51
CA GLY A 143 29.70 2.73 49.91
C GLY A 143 30.94 2.11 50.56
N ASN A 144 31.80 2.99 51.08
CA ASN A 144 32.54 2.90 52.34
C ASN A 144 33.19 1.55 52.74
N GLY A 145 34.52 1.48 52.67
CA GLY A 145 35.27 0.44 53.39
C GLY A 145 36.72 0.25 53.01
N VAL A 146 37.56 1.29 53.04
CA VAL A 146 39.02 1.10 53.18
C VAL A 146 39.53 1.87 54.38
N VAL A 147 40.02 1.09 55.34
CA VAL A 147 40.66 1.50 56.60
C VAL A 147 42.00 2.16 56.26
N SER A 148 42.26 3.35 56.78
CA SER A 148 43.56 4.04 56.62
C SER A 148 44.49 3.64 57.77
N PRO A 149 45.73 3.19 57.51
CA PRO A 149 46.69 2.89 58.57
C PRO A 149 47.45 4.16 58.97
N ASN A 150 47.41 4.49 60.27
CA ASN A 150 48.38 5.38 60.91
C ASN A 150 48.73 4.80 62.28
#